data_AF-A0A524L6W6-F1
#
_entry.id   AF-A0A524L6W6-F1
#
_cell.length_a   1.000
_cell.length_b   1.000
_cell.length_c   1.000
_cell.angle_alpha   90.00
_cell.angle_beta   90.00
_cell.angle_gamma   90.00
#
_symmetry.space_group_name_H-M   'P 1'
#
loop_
_entity.id
_entity.type
_entity.pdbx_description
1 polymer ?
#
loop_
_entity_poly.entity_id
_entity_poly.type
_entity_poly.pdbx_seq_one_letter_code
_entity_poly.pdbx_strand_id
1 'polypeptide(L)'
;MTSSENIADDSMWVQKTPPNVPRSSMINLVNLLLRETSHRITVLERCDGPDPEIYVVTRVNWRDSDVTKPVLPQIPRILSLLETLRGSKGVPREVYLDSTEGIAVYLPSGMKVSELPNDAKKTVKLLMSIVEDSLEHLHSTMSEVELWFWKAARQKGFSPEIVEKMGNKDPHFSSTELMWRYQRILRKYFSLRFTIHRSEDILRVEE
;
A
#
# COMPACT_ATOMS: atom_id res chain seq x y z
N MET A 1 -19.92 -14.28 37.70
CA MET A 1 -18.48 -13.93 37.71
C MET A 1 -17.85 -14.77 36.62
N THR A 2 -17.35 -14.27 35.50
CA THR A 2 -16.99 -12.92 35.04
C THR A 2 -17.08 -12.94 33.52
N SER A 3 -17.59 -11.83 32.99
CA SER A 3 -17.62 -11.42 31.60
C SER A 3 -16.26 -11.54 30.90
N SER A 4 -16.28 -11.91 29.62
CA SER A 4 -15.21 -11.59 28.69
C SER A 4 -15.87 -11.02 27.45
N GLU A 5 -16.12 -9.72 27.53
CA GLU A 5 -16.50 -8.88 26.40
C GLU A 5 -15.38 -8.96 25.36
N ASN A 6 -15.62 -9.68 24.27
CA ASN A 6 -14.83 -9.53 23.05
C ASN A 6 -15.25 -8.22 22.39
N ILE A 7 -14.75 -7.10 22.90
CA ILE A 7 -14.68 -5.83 22.14
C ILE A 7 -13.46 -5.96 21.24
N ALA A 8 -13.59 -6.75 20.17
CA ALA A 8 -12.83 -6.50 18.97
C ALA A 8 -13.56 -5.35 18.27
N ASP A 9 -13.17 -4.13 18.64
CA ASP A 9 -13.57 -2.91 17.93
C ASP A 9 -12.88 -2.91 16.57
N ASP A 10 -13.38 -3.80 15.70
CA ASP A 10 -13.02 -3.93 14.31
C ASP A 10 -13.62 -2.72 13.59
N SER A 11 -12.96 -1.58 13.77
CA SER A 11 -13.26 -0.41 12.98
C SER A 11 -12.91 -0.67 11.54
N MET A 12 -13.90 -1.10 10.79
CA MET A 12 -13.96 -0.75 9.39
C MET A 12 -13.68 0.75 9.25
N TRP A 13 -12.62 1.06 8.52
CA TRP A 13 -12.36 2.40 8.03
C TRP A 13 -13.47 2.77 7.07
N VAL A 14 -14.51 3.42 7.57
CA VAL A 14 -15.59 3.90 6.71
C VAL A 14 -15.14 5.21 6.09
N GLN A 15 -15.04 5.24 4.76
CA GLN A 15 -14.88 6.48 4.02
C GLN A 15 -16.13 7.34 4.24
N LYS A 16 -16.04 8.30 5.16
CA LYS A 16 -17.06 9.33 5.33
C LYS A 16 -16.39 10.68 5.17
N THR A 17 -16.77 11.43 4.14
CA THR A 17 -16.57 12.88 4.15
C THR A 17 -17.60 13.42 5.16
N PRO A 18 -17.19 13.93 6.33
CA PRO A 18 -18.18 14.32 7.34
C PRO A 18 -18.94 15.55 6.83
N PRO A 19 -20.28 15.60 6.96
CA PRO A 19 -21.08 16.73 6.49
C PRO A 19 -20.71 18.05 7.20
N ASN A 20 -20.10 17.97 8.38
CA ASN A 20 -19.76 19.11 9.24
C ASN A 20 -18.31 19.60 9.11
N VAL A 21 -17.51 19.05 8.19
CA VAL A 21 -16.15 19.56 7.98
C VAL A 21 -16.23 20.85 7.15
N PRO A 22 -15.83 22.02 7.69
CA PRO A 22 -15.72 23.24 6.88
C PRO A 22 -14.78 22.95 5.71
N ARG A 23 -15.20 23.30 4.49
CA ARG A 23 -14.48 23.04 3.21
C ARG A 23 -14.59 21.62 2.63
N SER A 24 -15.50 20.78 3.13
CA SER A 24 -15.88 19.50 2.51
C SER A 24 -16.29 19.62 1.03
N SER A 25 -16.87 20.76 0.64
CA SER A 25 -17.23 21.07 -0.75
C SER A 25 -16.02 21.13 -1.71
N MET A 26 -14.86 21.59 -1.23
CA MET A 26 -13.64 21.67 -2.05
C MET A 26 -12.99 20.30 -2.23
N ILE A 27 -13.01 19.46 -1.19
CA ILE A 27 -12.57 18.07 -1.27
C ILE A 27 -13.43 17.31 -2.28
N ASN A 28 -14.75 17.49 -2.23
CA ASN A 28 -15.68 16.88 -3.18
C ASN A 28 -15.45 17.38 -4.62
N LEU A 29 -15.18 18.67 -4.81
CA LEU A 29 -14.84 19.23 -6.12
C LEU A 29 -13.57 18.61 -6.69
N VAL A 30 -12.51 18.50 -5.89
CA VAL A 30 -11.26 17.84 -6.33
C VAL A 30 -11.49 16.37 -6.67
N ASN A 31 -12.25 15.65 -5.85
CA ASN A 31 -12.63 14.26 -6.16
C ASN A 31 -13.44 14.13 -7.45
N LEU A 32 -14.27 15.13 -7.77
CA LEU A 32 -15.00 15.17 -9.05
C LEU A 32 -14.07 15.46 -10.23
N LEU A 33 -13.06 16.32 -10.06
CA LEU A 33 -12.02 16.54 -11.07
C LEU A 33 -11.16 15.28 -11.29
N LEU A 34 -10.92 14.52 -10.21
CA LEU A 34 -10.15 13.28 -10.24
C LEU A 34 -10.99 12.04 -10.60
N ARG A 35 -12.27 12.18 -10.95
CA ARG A 35 -13.22 11.06 -11.10
C ARG A 35 -12.72 9.94 -12.03
N GLU A 36 -11.91 10.28 -13.04
CA GLU A 36 -11.39 9.36 -14.05
C GLU A 36 -10.08 8.68 -13.61
N THR A 37 -9.52 9.06 -12.46
CA THR A 37 -8.32 8.47 -11.87
C THR A 37 -8.67 7.54 -10.70
N SER A 38 -7.69 6.78 -10.20
CA SER A 38 -7.81 5.97 -8.97
C SER A 38 -7.49 6.74 -7.69
N HIS A 39 -7.23 8.05 -7.78
CA HIS A 39 -6.76 8.87 -6.67
C HIS A 39 -7.91 9.70 -6.09
N ARG A 40 -8.06 9.71 -4.78
CA ARG A 40 -9.09 10.47 -4.06
C ARG A 40 -8.48 11.16 -2.86
N ILE A 41 -9.07 12.27 -2.48
CA ILE A 41 -8.77 12.95 -1.23
C ILE A 41 -9.87 12.62 -0.23
N THR A 42 -9.48 12.20 0.96
CA THR A 42 -10.40 11.89 2.05
C THR A 42 -9.91 12.46 3.36
N VAL A 43 -10.75 12.35 4.37
CA VAL A 43 -10.49 12.74 5.75
C VAL A 43 -10.90 11.54 6.60
N LEU A 44 -10.01 11.06 7.47
CA LEU A 44 -10.30 9.89 8.32
C LEU A 44 -10.81 10.36 9.69
N GLU A 45 -12.00 9.91 10.10
CA GLU A 45 -12.69 10.35 11.33
C GLU A 45 -12.09 9.79 12.64
N ARG A 46 -11.06 8.94 12.60
CA ARG A 46 -10.57 8.22 13.81
C ARG A 46 -9.62 9.01 14.71
N CYS A 47 -9.72 10.33 14.71
CA CYS A 47 -9.05 11.17 15.67
C CYS A 47 -10.13 11.86 16.51
N ASP A 48 -10.17 11.60 17.81
CA ASP A 48 -10.93 12.37 18.82
C ASP A 48 -10.46 13.85 18.94
N GLY A 49 -9.92 14.40 17.86
CA GLY A 49 -9.36 15.74 17.77
C GLY A 49 -10.27 16.68 16.98
N PRO A 50 -10.30 17.98 17.35
CA PRO A 50 -11.22 18.96 16.77
C PRO A 50 -10.95 19.32 15.28
N ASP A 51 -9.82 18.88 14.72
CA ASP A 51 -9.39 19.24 13.36
C ASP A 51 -8.79 18.03 12.64
N PRO A 52 -9.45 17.51 11.59
CA PRO A 52 -9.09 16.24 11.01
C PRO A 52 -7.99 16.39 9.94
N GLU A 53 -7.23 15.31 9.75
CA GLU A 53 -6.12 15.26 8.78
C GLU A 53 -6.59 14.81 7.39
N ILE A 54 -5.97 15.38 6.36
CA ILE A 54 -6.24 15.07 4.96
C ILE A 54 -5.38 13.88 4.53
N TYR A 55 -6.01 12.93 3.85
CA TYR A 55 -5.38 11.74 3.31
C TYR A 55 -5.56 11.67 1.79
N VAL A 56 -4.53 11.23 1.09
CA VAL A 56 -4.61 10.83 -0.31
C VAL A 56 -4.83 9.32 -0.35
N VAL A 57 -5.98 8.91 -0.87
CA VAL A 57 -6.31 7.51 -1.11
C VAL A 57 -5.96 7.17 -2.54
N THR A 58 -5.15 6.16 -2.74
CA THR A 58 -4.79 5.69 -4.08
C THR A 58 -4.83 4.18 -4.15
N ARG A 59 -4.92 3.65 -5.37
CA ARG A 59 -4.84 2.21 -5.62
C ARG A 59 -3.56 1.89 -6.36
N VAL A 60 -2.73 1.05 -5.75
CA VAL A 60 -1.44 0.67 -6.30
C VAL A 60 -1.54 -0.72 -6.90
N ASN A 61 -1.34 -0.78 -8.22
CA ASN A 61 -1.21 -2.04 -8.93
C ASN A 61 0.16 -2.65 -8.59
N TRP A 62 0.13 -3.82 -7.94
CA TRP A 62 1.33 -4.58 -7.60
C TRP A 62 1.46 -5.84 -8.46
N ARG A 63 0.34 -6.38 -8.93
CA ARG A 63 0.28 -7.58 -9.78
C ARG A 63 0.29 -7.20 -11.26
N ASP A 64 0.96 -8.02 -12.07
CA ASP A 64 0.93 -7.94 -13.53
C ASP A 64 -0.51 -8.18 -14.02
N SER A 65 -0.89 -7.47 -15.09
CA SER A 65 -2.20 -7.64 -15.73
C SER A 65 -2.38 -9.06 -16.29
N ASP A 66 -1.29 -9.72 -16.62
CA ASP A 66 -1.28 -11.13 -17.00
C ASP A 66 -1.31 -12.04 -15.75
N VAL A 67 -2.51 -12.54 -15.43
CA VAL A 67 -2.76 -13.43 -14.29
C VAL A 67 -2.04 -14.78 -14.39
N THR A 68 -1.56 -15.17 -15.58
CA THR A 68 -0.84 -16.43 -15.77
C THR A 68 0.59 -16.36 -15.27
N LYS A 69 1.14 -15.15 -15.09
CA LYS A 69 2.49 -14.98 -14.56
C LYS A 69 2.56 -15.38 -13.09
N PRO A 70 3.65 -16.03 -12.66
CA PRO A 70 3.81 -16.41 -11.29
C PRO A 70 3.87 -15.18 -10.38
N VAL A 71 3.27 -15.30 -9.19
CA VAL A 71 3.26 -14.23 -8.17
C VAL A 71 4.65 -14.05 -7.55
N LEU A 72 5.47 -15.10 -7.49
CA LEU A 72 6.76 -15.12 -6.80
C LEU A 72 7.72 -13.97 -7.19
N PRO A 73 8.00 -13.68 -8.47
CA PRO A 73 8.84 -12.54 -8.86
C PRO A 73 8.22 -11.17 -8.54
N GLN A 74 6.93 -11.12 -8.24
CA GLN A 74 6.17 -9.89 -7.95
C GLN A 74 6.11 -9.59 -6.45
N ILE A 75 6.40 -10.57 -5.59
CA ILE A 75 6.44 -10.42 -4.13
C ILE A 75 7.35 -9.25 -3.68
N PRO A 76 8.56 -9.05 -4.23
CA PRO A 76 9.39 -7.90 -3.86
C PRO A 76 8.70 -6.55 -4.06
N ARG A 77 7.90 -6.39 -5.12
CA ARG A 77 7.15 -5.15 -5.36
C ARG A 77 6.11 -4.89 -4.29
N ILE A 78 5.37 -5.93 -3.87
CA ILE A 78 4.42 -5.83 -2.75
C ILE A 78 5.17 -5.42 -1.47
N LEU A 79 6.26 -6.13 -1.16
CA LEU A 79 7.03 -5.87 0.05
C LEU A 79 7.67 -4.48 0.05
N SER A 80 8.13 -3.98 -1.11
CA SER A 80 8.61 -2.61 -1.26
C SER A 80 7.50 -1.59 -1.02
N LEU A 81 6.29 -1.85 -1.53
CA LEU A 81 5.13 -0.99 -1.26
C LEU A 81 4.84 -0.95 0.24
N LEU A 82 4.74 -2.12 0.88
CA LEU A 82 4.44 -2.20 2.31
C LEU A 82 5.54 -1.54 3.14
N GLU A 83 6.82 -1.73 2.78
CA GLU A 83 7.96 -1.12 3.48
C GLU A 83 7.95 0.40 3.32
N THR A 84 7.57 0.91 2.14
CA THR A 84 7.39 2.35 1.90
C THR A 84 6.29 2.92 2.79
N LEU A 85 5.25 2.14 3.05
CA LEU A 85 4.12 2.55 3.90
C LEU A 85 4.38 2.33 5.39
N ARG A 86 5.49 1.67 5.76
CA ARG A 86 5.77 1.29 7.14
C ARG A 86 5.76 2.50 8.07
N GLY A 87 5.07 2.37 9.20
CA GLY A 87 4.90 3.47 10.17
C GLY A 87 3.79 4.45 9.80
N SER A 88 3.19 4.35 8.61
CA SER A 88 1.92 5.01 8.32
C SER A 88 0.76 4.22 8.91
N LYS A 89 -0.32 4.91 9.27
CA LYS A 89 -1.57 4.28 9.75
C LYS A 89 -2.32 3.50 8.63
N GLY A 90 -1.81 3.50 7.39
CA GLY A 90 -2.47 2.98 6.20
C GLY A 90 -1.87 1.69 5.63
N VAL A 91 -0.95 1.02 6.34
CA VAL A 91 -0.38 -0.26 5.88
C VAL A 91 -1.46 -1.36 5.95
N PRO A 92 -1.79 -2.04 4.84
CA PRO A 92 -2.70 -3.17 4.87
C PRO A 92 -2.05 -4.34 5.63
N ARG A 93 -2.81 -4.94 6.56
CA ARG A 93 -2.38 -6.12 7.32
C ARG A 93 -2.40 -7.39 6.50
N GLU A 94 -3.30 -7.46 5.52
CA GLU A 94 -3.47 -8.60 4.64
C GLU A 94 -3.53 -8.13 3.19
N VAL A 95 -2.79 -8.82 2.32
CA VAL A 95 -2.81 -8.63 0.88
C VAL A 95 -3.18 -9.95 0.23
N TYR A 96 -4.33 -9.97 -0.42
CA TYR A 96 -4.80 -11.09 -1.24
C TYR A 96 -3.99 -11.16 -2.54
N LEU A 97 -3.25 -12.25 -2.72
CA LEU A 97 -2.30 -12.46 -3.83
C LEU A 97 -3.00 -12.89 -5.13
N ASP A 98 -4.24 -13.35 -5.02
CA ASP A 98 -5.12 -13.69 -6.14
C ASP A 98 -5.85 -12.46 -6.73
N SER A 99 -5.89 -11.34 -6.00
CA SER A 99 -6.55 -10.10 -6.43
C SER A 99 -5.77 -9.35 -7.51
N THR A 100 -6.48 -8.88 -8.54
CA THR A 100 -5.97 -7.98 -9.58
C THR A 100 -6.38 -6.52 -9.35
N GLU A 101 -7.17 -6.23 -8.32
CA GLU A 101 -7.71 -4.90 -8.09
C GLU A 101 -6.66 -3.90 -7.57
N GLY A 102 -5.47 -4.38 -7.20
CA GLY A 102 -4.45 -3.55 -6.56
C GLY A 102 -4.77 -3.24 -5.10
N ILE A 103 -3.78 -2.69 -4.40
CA ILE A 103 -3.86 -2.40 -2.96
C ILE A 103 -4.33 -0.97 -2.76
N ALA A 104 -5.39 -0.78 -1.97
CA ALA A 104 -5.81 0.55 -1.52
C ALA A 104 -4.85 1.05 -0.44
N VAL A 105 -4.34 2.27 -0.62
CA VAL A 105 -3.31 2.87 0.22
C VAL A 105 -3.78 4.24 0.68
N TYR A 106 -3.57 4.53 1.97
CA TYR A 106 -3.89 5.81 2.60
C TYR A 106 -2.60 6.54 2.93
N LEU A 107 -2.31 7.61 2.18
CA LEU A 107 -1.12 8.43 2.35
C LEU A 107 -1.47 9.65 3.21
N PRO A 108 -0.89 9.80 4.41
CA PRO A 108 -1.08 11.00 5.21
C PRO A 108 -0.44 12.19 4.50
N SER A 109 -1.18 13.28 4.32
CA SER A 109 -0.61 14.51 3.76
C SER A 109 0.15 15.34 4.80
N GLY A 110 -0.02 15.04 6.10
CA GLY A 110 0.48 15.88 7.20
C GLY A 110 -0.27 17.21 7.36
N MET A 111 -1.28 17.48 6.52
CA MET A 111 -2.06 18.71 6.52
C MET A 111 -3.42 18.50 7.18
N LYS A 112 -3.84 19.48 7.97
CA LYS A 112 -5.18 19.48 8.56
C LYS A 112 -6.17 20.28 7.72
N VAL A 113 -7.46 20.01 7.89
CA VAL A 113 -8.49 20.72 7.13
C VAL A 113 -8.53 22.22 7.46
N SER A 114 -8.27 22.60 8.72
CA SER A 114 -8.21 24.02 9.11
C SER A 114 -7.11 24.81 8.37
N GLU A 115 -6.03 24.15 7.97
CA GLU A 115 -4.87 24.74 7.29
C GLU A 115 -5.13 25.05 5.81
N LEU A 116 -6.24 24.55 5.24
CA LEU A 116 -6.58 24.85 3.85
C LEU A 116 -6.78 26.36 3.64
N PRO A 117 -6.50 26.89 2.44
CA PRO A 117 -6.79 28.27 2.11
C PRO A 117 -8.30 28.59 2.21
N ASN A 118 -8.62 29.84 2.52
CA ASN A 118 -10.02 30.33 2.39
C ASN A 118 -10.45 30.52 0.93
N ASP A 119 -9.48 30.70 0.03
CA ASP A 119 -9.74 30.86 -1.39
C ASP A 119 -9.91 29.50 -2.08
N ALA A 120 -11.02 29.33 -2.80
CA ALA A 120 -11.37 28.07 -3.45
C ALA A 120 -10.34 27.66 -4.51
N LYS A 121 -9.88 28.60 -5.33
CA LYS A 121 -8.91 28.31 -6.41
C LYS A 121 -7.56 27.88 -5.84
N LYS A 122 -7.06 28.55 -4.80
CA LYS A 122 -5.84 28.17 -4.08
C LYS A 122 -6.00 26.81 -3.39
N THR A 123 -7.16 26.54 -2.81
CA THR A 123 -7.44 25.24 -2.15
C THR A 123 -7.39 24.09 -3.14
N VAL A 124 -8.08 24.21 -4.29
CA VAL A 124 -8.05 23.18 -5.33
C VAL A 124 -6.63 22.95 -5.84
N LYS A 125 -5.87 24.03 -6.12
CA LYS A 125 -4.48 23.92 -6.59
C LYS A 125 -3.59 23.22 -5.56
N LEU A 126 -3.75 23.56 -4.28
CA LEU A 126 -2.99 22.95 -3.19
C LEU A 126 -3.32 21.45 -3.05
N LEU A 127 -4.61 21.10 -3.04
CA LEU A 127 -5.06 19.72 -2.93
C LEU A 127 -4.58 18.85 -4.11
N MET A 128 -4.58 19.38 -5.33
CA MET A 128 -4.01 18.69 -6.50
C MET A 128 -2.50 18.49 -6.35
N SER A 129 -1.75 19.52 -5.92
CA SER A 129 -0.31 19.40 -5.65
C SER A 129 -0.03 18.32 -4.62
N ILE A 130 -0.79 18.28 -3.51
CA ILE A 130 -0.63 17.26 -2.47
C ILE A 130 -0.82 15.85 -3.04
N VAL A 131 -1.79 15.65 -3.94
CA VAL A 131 -2.00 14.36 -4.60
C VAL A 131 -0.79 14.00 -5.45
N GLU A 132 -0.32 14.92 -6.30
CA GLU A 132 0.84 14.72 -7.17
C GLU A 132 2.11 14.39 -6.36
N ASP A 133 2.44 15.23 -5.37
CA ASP A 133 3.62 15.08 -4.51
C ASP A 133 3.58 13.77 -3.73
N SER A 134 2.41 13.40 -3.19
CA SER A 134 2.24 12.14 -2.43
C SER A 134 2.43 10.91 -3.30
N LEU A 135 1.92 10.94 -4.54
CA LEU A 135 2.06 9.85 -5.49
C LEU A 135 3.50 9.73 -6.00
N GLU A 136 4.14 10.86 -6.32
CA GLU A 136 5.54 10.88 -6.74
C GLU A 136 6.45 10.31 -5.64
N HIS A 137 6.27 10.75 -4.40
CA HIS A 137 7.03 10.24 -3.27
C HIS A 137 6.85 8.73 -3.06
N LEU A 138 5.59 8.25 -3.10
CA LEU A 138 5.28 6.83 -2.98
C LEU A 138 5.96 6.01 -4.09
N HIS A 139 5.78 6.40 -5.36
CA HIS A 139 6.29 5.66 -6.50
C HIS A 139 7.82 5.68 -6.57
N SER A 140 8.43 6.83 -6.28
CA SER A 140 9.89 6.96 -6.25
C SER A 140 10.50 6.08 -5.17
N THR A 141 9.99 6.17 -3.93
CA THR A 141 10.50 5.40 -2.79
C THR A 141 10.30 3.90 -2.99
N MET A 142 9.11 3.48 -3.42
CA MET A 142 8.82 2.07 -3.73
C MET A 142 9.77 1.52 -4.79
N SER A 143 10.00 2.28 -5.87
CA SER A 143 10.88 1.88 -6.98
C SER A 143 12.33 1.78 -6.55
N GLU A 144 12.81 2.71 -5.71
CA GLU A 144 14.15 2.68 -5.15
C GLU A 144 14.37 1.45 -4.26
N VAL A 145 13.44 1.17 -3.34
CA VAL A 145 13.50 -0.01 -2.45
C VAL A 145 13.51 -1.30 -3.27
N GLU A 146 12.64 -1.43 -4.27
CA GLU A 146 12.59 -2.59 -5.15
C GLU A 146 13.89 -2.75 -5.96
N LEU A 147 14.42 -1.66 -6.51
CA LEU A 147 15.67 -1.67 -7.28
C LEU A 147 16.85 -2.14 -6.41
N TRP A 148 16.96 -1.64 -5.18
CA TRP A 148 18.01 -2.03 -4.25
C TRP A 148 17.87 -3.47 -3.77
N PHE A 149 16.63 -3.94 -3.55
CA PHE A 149 16.37 -5.36 -3.29
C PHE A 149 16.91 -6.21 -4.42
N TRP A 150 16.57 -5.90 -5.68
CA TRP A 150 17.03 -6.70 -6.82
C TRP A 150 18.53 -6.63 -7.03
N LYS A 151 19.18 -5.50 -6.76
CA LYS A 151 20.65 -5.41 -6.76
C LYS A 151 21.27 -6.35 -5.72
N ALA A 152 20.72 -6.39 -4.51
CA ALA A 152 21.20 -7.30 -3.45
C ALA A 152 20.90 -8.78 -3.76
N ALA A 153 19.72 -9.07 -4.31
CA ALA A 153 19.31 -10.43 -4.70
C ALA A 153 20.19 -10.98 -5.83
N ARG A 154 20.59 -10.15 -6.80
CA ARG A 154 21.52 -10.54 -7.89
C ARG A 154 22.88 -10.98 -7.36
N GLN A 155 23.41 -10.34 -6.32
CA GLN A 155 24.65 -10.78 -5.67
C GLN A 155 24.53 -12.17 -5.02
N LYS A 156 23.30 -12.63 -4.77
CA LYS A 156 23.00 -13.97 -4.26
C LYS A 156 22.52 -14.95 -5.34
N GLY A 157 22.61 -14.56 -6.61
CA GLY A 157 22.25 -15.39 -7.76
C GLY A 157 20.77 -15.36 -8.15
N PHE A 158 19.99 -14.39 -7.66
CA PHE A 158 18.57 -14.25 -7.98
C PHE A 158 18.31 -13.04 -8.88
N SER A 159 17.63 -13.25 -9.99
CA SER A 159 17.07 -12.22 -10.86
C SER A 159 15.56 -12.44 -11.01
N PRO A 160 14.78 -11.42 -11.45
CA PRO A 160 13.35 -11.61 -11.71
C PRO A 160 13.06 -12.81 -12.62
N GLU A 161 13.84 -12.98 -13.68
CA GLU A 161 13.73 -14.10 -14.63
C GLU A 161 14.00 -15.46 -13.98
N ILE A 162 15.00 -15.56 -13.09
CA ILE A 162 15.30 -16.81 -12.37
C ILE A 162 14.15 -17.13 -11.41
N VAL A 163 13.66 -16.13 -10.70
CA VAL A 163 12.55 -16.28 -9.75
C VAL A 163 11.23 -16.61 -10.47
N GLU A 164 11.03 -16.10 -11.68
CA GLU A 164 9.92 -16.47 -12.55
C GLU A 164 9.97 -17.95 -12.94
N LYS A 165 11.12 -18.44 -13.41
CA LYS A 165 11.34 -19.88 -13.69
C LYS A 165 11.14 -20.76 -12.46
N MET A 166 11.54 -20.29 -11.28
CA MET A 166 11.26 -20.96 -10.00
C MET A 166 9.75 -21.01 -9.71
N GLY A 167 9.02 -19.93 -10.00
CA GLY A 167 7.57 -19.84 -9.84
C GLY A 167 6.81 -20.80 -10.76
N ASN A 168 7.27 -20.94 -12.01
CA ASN A 168 6.72 -21.86 -13.01
C ASN A 168 7.09 -23.33 -12.77
N LYS A 169 7.94 -23.60 -11.77
CA LYS A 169 8.45 -24.95 -11.43
C LYS A 169 9.21 -25.61 -12.57
N ASP A 170 10.03 -24.83 -13.29
CA ASP A 170 10.89 -25.37 -14.33
C ASP A 170 11.83 -26.46 -13.75
N PRO A 171 12.09 -27.57 -14.48
CA PRO A 171 12.78 -28.75 -13.93
C PRO A 171 14.16 -28.46 -13.32
N HIS A 172 14.84 -27.42 -13.80
CA HIS A 172 16.18 -27.03 -13.33
C HIS A 172 16.15 -26.01 -12.18
N PHE A 173 14.98 -25.45 -11.86
CA PHE A 173 14.81 -24.36 -10.88
C PHE A 173 13.79 -24.70 -9.77
N SER A 174 13.20 -25.89 -9.79
CA SER A 174 12.14 -26.32 -8.86
C SER A 174 12.63 -26.86 -7.51
N SER A 175 13.91 -26.65 -7.15
CA SER A 175 14.45 -27.15 -5.87
C SER A 175 13.86 -26.39 -4.67
N THR A 176 13.47 -27.14 -3.64
CA THR A 176 12.97 -26.57 -2.37
C THR A 176 14.04 -25.73 -1.67
N GLU A 177 15.31 -26.11 -1.77
CA GLU A 177 16.43 -25.37 -1.19
C GLU A 177 16.57 -23.97 -1.81
N LEU A 178 16.41 -23.87 -3.13
CA LEU A 178 16.42 -22.59 -3.87
C LEU A 178 15.30 -21.66 -3.38
N MET A 179 14.10 -22.20 -3.19
CA MET A 179 12.95 -21.46 -2.65
C MET A 179 13.24 -20.92 -1.24
N TRP A 180 13.78 -21.76 -0.34
CA TRP A 180 14.12 -21.35 1.02
C TRP A 180 15.21 -20.27 1.05
N ARG A 181 16.22 -20.38 0.18
CA ARG A 181 17.27 -19.35 0.06
C ARG A 181 16.69 -18.02 -0.40
N TYR A 182 15.78 -18.03 -1.37
CA TYR A 182 15.09 -16.82 -1.83
C TYR A 182 14.23 -16.19 -0.73
N GLN A 183 13.41 -16.99 -0.04
CA GLN A 183 12.59 -16.53 1.09
C GLN A 183 13.43 -15.93 2.23
N ARG A 184 14.60 -16.51 2.49
CA ARG A 184 15.55 -15.96 3.50
C ARG A 184 16.08 -14.59 3.09
N ILE A 185 16.32 -14.35 1.80
CA ILE A 185 16.75 -13.03 1.31
C ILE A 185 15.64 -12.01 1.48
N LEU A 186 14.40 -12.36 1.10
CA LEU A 186 13.23 -11.49 1.30
C LEU A 186 13.11 -11.08 2.77
N ARG A 187 13.08 -12.04 3.69
CA ARG A 187 12.98 -11.80 5.14
C ARG A 187 14.15 -11.04 5.75
N LYS A 188 15.34 -11.14 5.16
CA LYS A 188 16.53 -10.43 5.64
C LYS A 188 16.58 -8.99 5.13
N TYR A 189 16.06 -8.74 3.93
CA TYR A 189 16.12 -7.43 3.29
C TYR A 189 15.01 -6.51 3.79
N PHE A 190 13.77 -6.99 3.75
CA PHE A 190 12.62 -6.23 4.25
C PHE A 190 12.60 -6.29 5.77
N SER A 191 12.39 -5.14 6.39
CA SER A 191 12.33 -5.06 7.86
C SER A 191 10.95 -5.44 8.38
N LEU A 192 9.93 -5.33 7.53
CA LEU A 192 8.59 -5.83 7.83
C LEU A 192 8.62 -7.33 8.10
N ARG A 193 7.90 -7.73 9.15
CA ARG A 193 7.60 -9.12 9.40
C ARG A 193 6.38 -9.51 8.57
N PHE A 194 6.52 -10.57 7.79
CA PHE A 194 5.44 -11.04 6.93
C PHE A 194 5.46 -12.56 6.78
N THR A 195 4.26 -13.10 6.58
CA THR A 195 4.03 -14.52 6.33
C THR A 195 3.17 -14.69 5.07
N ILE A 196 3.63 -15.57 4.17
CA ILE A 196 2.94 -15.89 2.92
C ILE A 196 2.19 -17.21 3.12
N HIS A 197 0.87 -17.15 3.20
CA HIS A 197 -0.02 -18.30 3.29
C HIS A 197 -0.41 -18.78 1.89
N ARG A 198 0.34 -19.76 1.36
CA ARG A 198 0.11 -20.31 0.02
C ARG A 198 -1.21 -21.07 -0.15
N SER A 199 -1.81 -21.56 0.93
CA SER A 199 -3.11 -22.25 0.89
C SER A 199 -4.28 -21.29 0.77
N GLU A 200 -4.08 -20.06 1.22
CA GLU A 200 -5.09 -19.00 1.26
C GLU A 200 -4.81 -17.91 0.23
N ASP A 201 -3.67 -17.98 -0.48
CA ASP A 201 -3.12 -16.93 -1.34
C ASP A 201 -3.11 -15.55 -0.67
N ILE A 202 -2.68 -15.49 0.60
CA ILE A 202 -2.61 -14.25 1.38
C ILE A 202 -1.18 -13.98 1.84
N LEU A 203 -0.76 -12.71 1.75
CA LEU A 203 0.41 -12.18 2.45
C LEU A 203 -0.08 -11.40 3.67
N ARG A 204 0.27 -11.89 4.87
CA ARG A 204 -0.01 -11.23 6.15
C ARG A 204 1.21 -10.46 6.62
N VAL A 205 1.01 -9.23 7.08
CA VAL A 205 2.01 -8.39 7.74
C VAL A 205 1.81 -8.53 9.25
N GLU A 206 2.88 -8.91 9.96
CA GLU A 206 2.88 -9.08 11.41
C GLU A 206 3.25 -7.76 12.10
N GLU A 207 2.64 -7.47 13.25
CA GLU A 207 2.94 -6.29 14.10
C GLU A 207 4.29 -6.39 14.84
#